data_AF-A0A317CAK6-F1
#
_entry.id   AF-A0A317CAK6-F1
#
_cell.length_a   1.000
_cell.length_b   1.000
_cell.length_c   1.000
_cell.angle_alpha   90.00
_cell.angle_beta   90.00
_cell.angle_gamma   90.00
#
_symmetry.space_group_name_H-M   'P 1'
#
loop_
_entity.id
_entity.type
_entity.pdbx_description
1 polymer ?
#
loop_
_entity_poly.entity_id
_entity_poly.type
_entity_poly.pdbx_seq_one_letter_code
_entity_poly.pdbx_strand_id
1 'polypeptide(L)' 'MNERQRMVVSDLFSNGVDGDPRSVNRNKYVKRAKCSPSTALRDLQDLVGKSVLVQLPGEGRNTRYGLNLGGY' A
#
# COMPACT_ATOMS: atom_id res chain seq x y z
N MET A 1 -4.07 6.32 12.04
CA MET A 1 -3.26 5.88 10.88
C MET A 1 -1.85 5.76 11.39
N ASN A 2 -1.26 4.58 11.30
CA ASN A 2 -0.09 4.22 12.10
C ASN A 2 1.19 4.82 11.50
N GLU A 3 2.24 5.04 12.29
CA GLU A 3 3.49 5.64 11.80
C GLU A 3 4.08 4.85 10.62
N ARG A 4 4.07 3.53 10.72
CA ARG A 4 4.45 2.61 9.62
C ARG A 4 3.64 2.85 8.35
N GLN A 5 2.32 2.93 8.47
CA GLN A 5 1.42 3.18 7.34
C GLN A 5 1.73 4.53 6.69
N ARG A 6 1.91 5.57 7.51
CA ARG A 6 2.18 6.93 7.05
C ARG A 6 3.52 7.01 6.32
N MET A 7 4.54 6.33 6.82
CA MET A 7 5.85 6.30 6.19
C MET A 7 5.79 5.61 4.82
N VAL A 8 5.12 4.45 4.72
CA VAL A 8 4.96 3.75 3.44
C VAL A 8 4.12 4.55 2.45
N VAL A 9 3.00 5.12 2.89
CA VAL A 9 2.12 5.94 2.03
C VAL A 9 2.85 7.20 1.56
N SER A 10 3.61 7.88 2.43
CA SER A 10 4.39 9.06 2.07
C SER A 10 5.48 8.73 1.03
N ASP A 11 6.21 7.63 1.22
CA ASP A 11 7.27 7.19 0.29
C ASP A 11 6.69 6.63 -1.03
N LEU A 12 5.47 6.06 -1.02
CA LEU A 12 4.67 5.78 -2.22
C LEU A 12 4.24 7.06 -2.96
N PHE A 13 3.84 8.08 -2.22
CA PHE A 13 3.38 9.36 -2.78
C PHE A 13 4.55 10.16 -3.37
N SER A 14 5.70 10.13 -2.71
CA SER A 14 6.88 10.93 -3.05
C SER A 14 7.73 10.28 -4.16
N ASN A 15 8.02 8.99 -4.05
CA ASN A 15 8.95 8.31 -4.97
C ASN A 15 8.25 7.42 -6.00
N GLY A 16 6.96 7.10 -5.83
CA GLY A 16 6.39 5.93 -6.49
C GLY A 16 7.13 4.65 -6.08
N VAL A 17 6.76 3.52 -6.67
CA VAL A 17 7.43 2.24 -6.43
C VAL A 17 7.84 1.70 -7.79
N ASP A 18 9.14 1.66 -8.10
CA ASP A 18 9.78 0.89 -9.20
C ASP A 18 8.80 0.11 -10.11
N GLY A 19 8.44 0.70 -11.26
CA GLY A 19 7.45 0.20 -12.23
C GLY A 19 6.00 0.70 -12.04
N ASP A 20 5.58 0.98 -10.80
CA ASP A 20 4.23 1.39 -10.38
C ASP A 20 4.26 2.83 -9.77
N PRO A 21 3.87 3.92 -10.48
CA PRO A 21 3.98 5.28 -9.95
C PRO A 21 3.10 5.59 -8.73
N ARG A 22 2.20 4.68 -8.31
CA ARG A 22 1.32 4.81 -7.14
C ARG A 22 0.82 3.46 -6.60
N SER A 23 1.51 2.35 -6.84
CA SER A 23 1.00 1.03 -6.40
C SER A 23 2.01 0.25 -5.56
N VAL A 24 1.49 -0.52 -4.60
CA VAL A 24 2.28 -1.35 -3.68
C VAL A 24 1.65 -2.73 -3.56
N ASN A 25 2.49 -3.76 -3.52
CA ASN A 25 2.05 -5.10 -3.15
C ASN A 25 2.41 -5.41 -1.70
N ARG A 26 1.80 -6.44 -1.12
CA ARG A 26 2.07 -6.88 0.25
C ARG A 26 3.57 -7.09 0.54
N ASN A 27 4.32 -7.68 -0.39
CA ASN A 27 5.75 -7.98 -0.20
C ASN A 27 6.61 -6.70 -0.17
N LYS A 28 6.32 -5.73 -1.05
CA LYS A 28 6.96 -4.40 -1.06
C LYS A 28 6.61 -3.62 0.21
N TYR A 29 5.36 -3.72 0.70
CA TYR A 29 4.96 -3.12 1.97
C TYR A 29 5.75 -3.71 3.14
N VAL A 30 5.85 -5.04 3.23
CA VAL A 30 6.67 -5.75 4.23
C VAL A 30 8.12 -5.26 4.23
N LYS A 31 8.71 -5.07 3.04
CA LYS A 31 10.09 -4.57 2.88
C LYS A 31 10.24 -3.10 3.32
N ARG A 32 9.33 -2.19 2.93
CA ARG A 32 9.36 -0.76 3.35
C ARG A 32 9.08 -0.60 4.86
N ALA A 33 8.07 -1.30 5.41
CA ALA A 33 7.65 -1.18 6.80
C ALA A 33 8.41 -2.09 7.79
N LYS A 34 9.28 -2.98 7.29
CA LYS A 34 10.02 -3.99 8.06
C LYS A 34 9.12 -4.74 9.06
N CYS A 35 7.97 -5.20 8.59
CA CYS A 35 6.96 -5.88 9.42
C CYS A 35 6.56 -7.23 8.84
N SER A 36 5.94 -8.09 9.65
CA SER A 36 5.48 -9.40 9.18
C SER A 36 4.39 -9.28 8.11
N PRO A 37 4.25 -10.25 7.18
CA PRO A 37 3.23 -10.23 6.13
C PRO A 37 1.80 -10.14 6.68
N SER A 38 1.53 -10.75 7.83
CA SER A 38 0.25 -10.66 8.55
C SER A 38 -0.03 -9.23 9.05
N THR A 39 0.98 -8.57 9.62
CA THR A 39 0.89 -7.16 10.04
C THR A 39 0.70 -6.23 8.85
N ALA A 40 1.46 -6.43 7.78
CA ALA A 40 1.34 -5.66 6.54
C ALA A 40 -0.05 -5.81 5.91
N LEU A 41 -0.63 -7.01 5.91
CA LEU A 41 -1.97 -7.25 5.36
C LEU A 41 -3.04 -6.50 6.18
N ARG A 42 -2.92 -6.53 7.51
CA ARG A 42 -3.81 -5.77 8.41
C ARG A 42 -3.69 -4.26 8.21
N ASP A 43 -2.46 -3.76 8.06
CA ASP A 43 -2.21 -2.34 7.76
C ASP A 43 -2.79 -1.94 6.40
N LEU A 44 -2.60 -2.77 5.36
CA LEU A 44 -3.14 -2.52 4.02
C LEU A 44 -4.66 -2.51 4.03
N GLN A 45 -5.30 -3.46 4.72
CA GLN A 45 -6.76 -3.49 4.87
C GLN A 45 -7.29 -2.26 5.61
N ASP A 46 -6.62 -1.84 6.69
CA ASP A 46 -6.97 -0.62 7.42
C ASP A 46 -6.83 0.65 6.55
N LEU A 47 -5.79 0.72 5.71
CA LEU A 47 -5.60 1.79 4.73
C LEU A 47 -6.65 1.78 3.62
N VAL A 48 -7.11 0.60 3.19
CA VAL A 48 -8.21 0.46 2.24
C VAL A 48 -9.54 0.90 2.86
N GLY A 49 -9.82 0.48 4.09
CA GLY A 49 -11.01 0.93 4.83
C GLY A 49 -11.04 2.44 5.09
N LYS A 50 -9.87 3.08 5.14
CA LYS A 50 -9.70 4.54 5.27
C LYS A 50 -9.73 5.28 3.93
N SER A 51 -9.95 4.58 2.82
CA SER A 51 -9.90 5.16 1.47
C SER A 51 -8.56 5.84 1.16
N VAL A 52 -7.46 5.42 1.81
CA VAL A 52 -6.11 5.92 1.51
C VAL A 52 -5.47 5.07 0.42
N LEU A 53 -5.74 3.76 0.45
CA LEU A 53 -5.37 2.82 -0.61
C LEU A 53 -6.65 2.25 -1.22
N VAL A 54 -6.58 1.83 -2.47
CA VAL A 54 -7.60 1.04 -3.15
C VAL A 54 -7.02 -0.31 -3.51
N GLN A 55 -7.78 -1.38 -3.29
CA GLN A 55 -7.38 -2.68 -3.80
C GLN A 55 -7.59 -2.67 -5.31
N LEU A 56 -6.50 -2.83 -6.07
CA LEU A 56 -6.55 -2.90 -7.53
C LEU A 56 -6.91 -4.32 -7.96
N PRO A 57 -7.74 -4.47 -9.01
CA PRO A 57 -8.01 -5.78 -9.60
C PRO A 57 -6.70 -6.34 -10.15
N GLY A 58 -6.28 -7.48 -9.60
CA GLY A 58 -5.10 -8.21 -10.01
C GLY A 58 -5.43 -9.69 -10.03
N GLU A 59 -5.30 -10.31 -11.20
CA GLU A 59 -5.61 -11.71 -11.41
C GLU A 59 -4.69 -12.63 -10.56
N GLY A 60 -5.30 -13.58 -9.84
CA GLY A 60 -4.58 -14.59 -9.05
C GLY A 60 -3.89 -14.07 -7.77
N ARG A 61 -2.72 -14.64 -7.45
CA ARG A 61 -2.08 -14.55 -6.11
C ARG A 61 -1.40 -13.20 -5.78
N ASN A 62 -1.47 -12.18 -6.63
CA ASN A 62 -0.68 -10.95 -6.51
C ASN A 62 -1.55 -9.70 -6.39
N THR A 63 -2.36 -9.62 -5.32
CA THR A 63 -3.19 -8.45 -5.00
C THR A 63 -2.32 -7.20 -4.87
N ARG A 64 -2.64 -6.19 -5.68
CA ARG A 64 -1.97 -4.87 -5.67
C ARG A 64 -2.86 -3.84 -5.00
N TYR A 65 -2.24 -2.88 -4.34
CA TYR A 65 -2.92 -1.77 -3.69
C TYR A 65 -2.44 -0.48 -4.33
N GLY A 66 -3.35 0.29 -4.90
CA GLY A 66 -3.09 1.61 -5.47
C GLY A 66 -3.30 2.69 -4.42
N LEU A 67 -2.56 3.79 -4.52
CA LEU A 67 -2.84 5.02 -3.76
C LEU A 67 -4.17 5.60 -4.22
N ASN A 68 -5.10 5.78 -3.29
CA ASN A 68 -6.34 6.51 -3.59
C ASN A 68 -6.00 7.99 -3.60
N LEU A 69 -5.73 8.53 -4.78
CA LEU A 69 -5.36 9.93 -4.92
C LEU A 69 -6.54 10.89 -4.81
N GLY A 70 -7.76 10.40 -4.56
CA GLY A 70 -8.93 11.24 -4.33
C GLY A 70 -8.99 12.36 -5.36
N GLY A 71 -9.11 11.99 -6.64
CA GLY A 71 -9.43 12.97 -7.67
C GLY A 71 -10.78 13.59 -7.32
N TYR A 72 -10.75 14.82 -6.84
CA TYR A 72 -11.87 15.75 -6.92
C TYR A 72 -12.01 16.21 -8.37
#